data_AF-A0A2W4WID2-F1
#
_entry.id   AF-A0A2W4WID2-F1
#
_cell.length_a   1.000
_cell.length_b   1.000
_cell.length_c   1.000
_cell.angle_alpha   90.00
_cell.angle_beta   90.00
_cell.angle_gamma   90.00
#
_symmetry.space_group_name_H-M   'P 1'
#
loop_
_entity.id
_entity.type
_entity.pdbx_description
1 polymer ?
#
loop_
_entity_poly.entity_id
_entity_poly.type
_entity_poly.pdbx_seq_one_letter_code
_entity_poly.pdbx_strand_id
1 'polypeptide(L)'
;MSDEKTQILLSLRGSTQESLREMRARVFSIVSTAITLFTVFIGWIVQRIAKPSLPETMLFICIILMFWVGNLLILMDIRRGYIKTMSISVRVERALGLYEPKVFDEEDDSLFPISYLKPIEAKHFQKFELILSCSAIASILIVIMKYIW
;
A
#
# COMPACT_ATOMS: atom_id res chain seq x y z
N MET A 1 -10.81 -9.65 34.22
CA MET A 1 -10.55 -10.45 32.99
C MET A 1 -9.62 -11.60 33.41
N SER A 2 -9.79 -12.84 32.93
CA SER A 2 -8.84 -13.91 33.31
C SER A 2 -7.48 -13.64 32.66
N ASP A 3 -6.39 -13.89 33.37
CA ASP A 3 -5.02 -13.63 32.90
C ASP A 3 -4.73 -14.27 31.52
N GLU A 4 -5.32 -15.44 31.28
CA GLU A 4 -5.23 -16.17 30.01
C GLU A 4 -5.88 -15.41 28.84
N LYS A 5 -7.03 -14.75 29.05
CA LYS A 5 -7.67 -13.91 28.02
C LYS A 5 -6.84 -12.68 27.72
N THR A 6 -6.21 -12.09 28.73
CA THR A 6 -5.33 -10.94 28.57
C THR A 6 -4.07 -11.32 27.78
N GLN A 7 -3.45 -12.47 28.07
CA GLN A 7 -2.30 -12.97 27.30
C GLN A 7 -2.66 -13.25 25.83
N ILE A 8 -3.82 -13.85 25.56
CA ILE A 8 -4.31 -14.05 24.19
C ILE A 8 -4.50 -12.71 23.48
N LEU A 9 -5.12 -11.72 24.11
CA LEU A 9 -5.32 -10.40 23.49
C LEU A 9 -4.00 -9.66 23.24
N LEU A 10 -3.03 -9.77 24.15
CA LEU A 10 -1.69 -9.18 23.97
C LEU A 10 -0.92 -9.85 22.82
N SER A 11 -0.95 -11.18 22.72
CA SER A 11 -0.33 -11.90 21.59
C SER A 11 -1.01 -11.56 20.25
N LEU A 12 -2.33 -11.41 20.23
CA LEU A 12 -3.09 -11.03 19.06
C LEU A 12 -2.80 -9.58 18.64
N ARG A 13 -2.59 -8.67 19.59
CA ARG A 13 -2.13 -7.31 19.33
C ARG A 13 -0.74 -7.31 18.69
N GLY A 14 0.20 -8.08 19.23
CA GLY A 14 1.55 -8.21 18.66
C GLY A 14 1.53 -8.71 17.22
N SER A 15 0.78 -9.80 16.96
CA SER A 15 0.68 -10.38 15.60
C SER A 15 -0.03 -9.45 14.61
N THR A 16 -1.08 -8.73 15.02
CA THR A 16 -1.75 -7.75 14.15
C THR A 16 -0.85 -6.55 13.83
N GLN A 17 -0.09 -6.03 14.79
CA GLN A 17 0.87 -4.94 14.55
C GLN A 17 2.00 -5.37 13.60
N GLU A 18 2.53 -6.58 13.77
CA GLU A 18 3.56 -7.11 12.88
C GLU A 18 3.02 -7.29 11.46
N SER A 19 1.82 -7.86 11.32
CA SER A 19 1.16 -8.02 10.01
C SER A 19 0.94 -6.67 9.31
N LEU A 20 0.54 -5.63 10.04
CA LEU A 20 0.39 -4.27 9.50
C LEU A 20 1.74 -3.66 9.07
N ARG A 21 2.83 -3.98 9.78
CA ARG A 21 4.18 -3.58 9.41
C ARG A 21 4.63 -4.27 8.13
N GLU A 22 4.45 -5.58 8.04
CA GLU A 22 4.76 -6.36 6.84
C GLU A 22 3.96 -5.88 5.62
N MET A 23 2.67 -5.61 5.77
CA MET A 23 1.84 -5.11 4.67
C MET A 23 2.37 -3.79 4.12
N ARG A 24 2.77 -2.85 4.99
CA ARG A 24 3.39 -1.58 4.56
C ARG A 24 4.73 -1.80 3.85
N ALA A 25 5.56 -2.69 4.36
CA ALA A 25 6.84 -3.04 3.74
C ALA A 25 6.66 -3.67 2.34
N ARG A 26 5.66 -4.56 2.18
CA ARG A 26 5.33 -5.16 0.88
C ARG A 26 4.88 -4.11 -0.13
N VAL A 27 4.02 -3.16 0.27
CA VAL A 27 3.59 -2.05 -0.60
C VAL A 27 4.79 -1.25 -1.07
N PHE A 28 5.67 -0.85 -0.15
CA PHE A 28 6.87 -0.09 -0.49
C PHE A 28 7.77 -0.88 -1.47
N SER A 29 7.99 -2.16 -1.21
CA SER A 29 8.78 -3.04 -2.08
C SER A 29 8.18 -3.16 -3.49
N ILE A 30 6.87 -3.39 -3.60
CA ILE A 30 6.16 -3.49 -4.90
C ILE A 30 6.29 -2.18 -5.67
N VAL A 31 5.99 -1.04 -5.02
CA VAL A 31 6.05 0.27 -5.68
C VAL A 31 7.48 0.62 -6.09
N SER A 32 8.46 0.40 -5.22
CA SER A 32 9.87 0.65 -5.52
C SER A 32 10.35 -0.20 -6.69
N THR A 33 9.97 -1.48 -6.72
CA THR A 33 10.30 -2.39 -7.82
C THR A 33 9.65 -1.94 -9.12
N ALA A 34 8.37 -1.54 -9.07
CA ALA A 34 7.63 -1.05 -10.22
C ALA A 34 8.27 0.22 -10.83
N ILE A 35 8.64 1.18 -9.98
CA ILE A 35 9.32 2.41 -10.42
C ILE A 35 10.70 2.10 -11.01
N THR A 36 11.45 1.16 -10.42
CA THR A 36 12.77 0.77 -10.91
C THR A 36 12.69 0.13 -12.30
N LEU A 37 11.82 -0.87 -12.45
CA LEU A 37 11.58 -1.53 -13.75
C LEU A 37 11.13 -0.52 -14.80
N PHE A 38 10.24 0.40 -14.41
CA PHE A 38 9.79 1.46 -15.29
C PHE A 38 10.92 2.39 -15.74
N THR A 39 11.80 2.81 -14.81
CA THR A 39 12.93 3.68 -15.12
C THR A 39 13.89 3.02 -16.12
N VAL A 40 14.18 1.72 -15.91
CA VAL A 40 14.99 0.92 -16.83
C VAL A 40 14.32 0.83 -18.21
N PHE A 41 13.02 0.57 -18.23
CA PHE A 41 12.25 0.43 -19.47
C PHE A 41 12.18 1.74 -20.27
N ILE A 42 11.98 2.89 -19.61
CA ILE A 42 12.07 4.21 -20.27
C ILE A 42 13.46 4.43 -20.83
N GLY A 43 14.50 4.18 -20.02
CA GLY A 43 15.89 4.35 -20.45
C GLY A 43 16.18 3.57 -21.72
N TRP A 44 15.70 2.32 -21.78
CA TRP A 44 15.79 1.47 -22.96
C TRP A 44 15.03 2.04 -24.17
N ILE A 45 13.80 2.52 -23.98
CA ILE A 45 12.99 3.15 -25.05
C ILE A 45 13.67 4.39 -25.62
N VAL A 46 14.20 5.25 -24.76
CA VAL A 46 14.83 6.52 -25.16
C VAL A 46 16.11 6.27 -25.96
N GLN A 47 16.90 5.27 -25.57
CA GLN A 47 18.14 4.88 -26.26
C GLN A 47 17.89 4.14 -27.58
N ARG A 48 16.71 3.56 -27.80
CA ARG A 48 16.39 2.86 -29.05
C ARG A 48 16.31 3.87 -30.21
N ILE A 49 17.20 3.70 -31.20
CA ILE A 49 17.32 4.59 -32.37
C ILE A 49 16.27 4.26 -33.44
N ALA A 50 15.96 2.97 -33.63
CA ALA A 50 14.98 2.53 -34.63
C ALA A 50 13.55 2.84 -34.18
N LYS A 51 12.76 3.47 -35.07
CA LYS A 51 11.32 3.63 -34.87
C LYS A 51 10.65 2.23 -34.98
N PRO A 52 9.97 1.74 -33.93
CA PRO A 52 9.22 0.50 -33.98
C PRO A 52 8.10 0.61 -35.00
N SER A 53 7.71 -0.54 -35.55
CA SER A 53 6.50 -0.64 -36.36
C SER A 53 5.24 -0.30 -35.53
N LEU A 54 4.15 0.05 -36.21
CA LEU A 54 2.86 0.34 -35.56
C LEU A 54 2.38 -0.83 -34.66
N PRO A 55 2.47 -2.10 -35.08
CA PRO A 55 2.17 -3.26 -34.23
C PRO A 55 3.07 -3.37 -33.00
N GLU A 56 4.38 -3.13 -33.13
CA GLU A 56 5.31 -3.13 -31.99
C GLU A 56 4.95 -2.05 -30.97
N THR A 57 4.58 -0.85 -31.44
CA THR A 57 4.19 0.26 -30.56
C THR A 57 2.93 -0.07 -29.77
N MET A 58 1.92 -0.67 -30.42
CA MET A 58 0.72 -1.13 -29.72
C MET A 58 1.03 -2.21 -28.70
N LEU A 59 1.90 -3.17 -29.04
CA LEU A 59 2.32 -4.22 -28.13
C LEU A 59 3.04 -3.65 -26.89
N PHE A 60 3.90 -2.65 -27.07
CA PHE A 60 4.53 -1.95 -25.94
C PHE A 60 3.51 -1.27 -25.02
N ILE A 61 2.55 -0.53 -25.59
CA ILE A 61 1.49 0.13 -24.81
C ILE A 61 0.67 -0.92 -24.03
N CYS A 62 0.33 -2.05 -24.65
CA CYS A 62 -0.38 -3.14 -23.97
C CYS A 62 0.40 -3.73 -22.80
N ILE A 63 1.71 -3.97 -22.97
CA ILE A 63 2.57 -4.48 -21.89
C ILE A 63 2.62 -3.48 -20.74
N ILE A 64 2.83 -2.20 -21.04
CA ILE A 64 2.87 -1.12 -20.05
C ILE A 64 1.55 -1.06 -19.27
N LEU A 65 0.41 -1.08 -19.97
CA LEU A 65 -0.90 -1.06 -19.34
C LEU A 65 -1.12 -2.28 -18.45
N MET A 66 -0.83 -3.49 -18.93
CA MET A 66 -0.95 -4.71 -18.12
C MET A 66 -0.08 -4.65 -16.86
N PHE A 67 1.15 -4.16 -16.99
CA PHE A 67 2.07 -4.01 -15.87
C PHE A 67 1.51 -3.06 -14.80
N TRP A 68 1.05 -1.88 -15.17
CA TRP A 68 0.53 -0.91 -14.21
C TRP A 68 -0.82 -1.31 -13.62
N VAL A 69 -1.74 -1.86 -14.43
CA VAL A 69 -3.04 -2.36 -13.95
C VAL A 69 -2.85 -3.50 -12.96
N GLY A 70 -1.94 -4.44 -13.25
CA GLY A 70 -1.62 -5.53 -12.32
C GLY A 70 -1.10 -5.03 -10.97
N ASN A 71 -0.16 -4.07 -10.98
CA ASN A 71 0.35 -3.47 -9.75
C ASN A 71 -0.72 -2.69 -8.97
N LEU A 72 -1.62 -1.98 -9.65
CA LEU A 72 -2.75 -1.28 -9.01
C LEU A 72 -3.72 -2.27 -8.34
N LEU A 73 -4.07 -3.38 -9.00
CA LEU A 73 -4.95 -4.40 -8.42
C LEU A 73 -4.33 -5.03 -7.17
N ILE A 74 -3.04 -5.36 -7.21
CA ILE A 74 -2.32 -5.88 -6.04
C ILE A 74 -2.36 -4.87 -4.89
N LEU A 75 -2.14 -3.58 -5.18
CA LEU A 75 -2.17 -2.54 -4.16
C LEU A 75 -3.56 -2.39 -3.53
N MET A 76 -4.63 -2.47 -4.35
CA MET A 76 -6.01 -2.45 -3.87
C MET A 76 -6.33 -3.63 -2.94
N ASP A 77 -5.84 -4.83 -3.25
CA ASP A 77 -6.05 -6.00 -2.41
C ASP A 77 -5.27 -5.92 -1.10
N ILE A 78 -4.02 -5.44 -1.12
CA ILE A 78 -3.25 -5.21 0.11
C ILE A 78 -3.93 -4.11 0.96
N ARG A 79 -4.47 -3.06 0.34
CA ARG A 79 -5.23 -2.01 1.06
C ARG A 79 -6.46 -2.59 1.76
N ARG A 80 -7.23 -3.45 1.07
CA ARG A 80 -8.38 -4.14 1.68
C ARG A 80 -7.95 -5.01 2.86
N GLY A 81 -6.86 -5.78 2.70
CA GLY A 81 -6.27 -6.56 3.77
C GLY A 81 -5.84 -5.69 4.96
N TYR A 82 -5.18 -4.57 4.70
CA TYR A 82 -4.72 -3.62 5.71
C TYR A 82 -5.88 -3.04 6.52
N ILE A 83 -6.94 -2.58 5.86
CA ILE A 83 -8.13 -2.03 6.55
C ILE A 83 -8.77 -3.09 7.46
N LYS A 84 -8.88 -4.34 6.97
CA LYS A 84 -9.43 -5.45 7.76
C LYS A 84 -8.57 -5.76 8.98
N THR A 85 -7.25 -5.89 8.81
CA THR A 85 -6.32 -6.17 9.92
C THR A 85 -6.28 -5.02 10.93
N MET A 86 -6.32 -3.78 10.46
CA MET A 86 -6.37 -2.60 11.33
C MET A 86 -7.67 -2.57 12.14
N SER A 87 -8.82 -2.92 11.54
CA SER A 87 -10.08 -3.04 12.27
C SER A 87 -10.03 -4.12 13.36
N ILE A 88 -9.34 -5.24 13.11
CA ILE A 88 -9.14 -6.29 14.13
C ILE A 88 -8.26 -5.74 15.26
N SER A 89 -7.16 -5.06 14.92
CA SER A 89 -6.25 -4.44 15.90
C SER A 89 -7.00 -3.47 16.83
N VAL A 90 -7.81 -2.56 16.28
CA VAL A 90 -8.62 -1.61 17.07
C VAL A 90 -9.62 -2.33 17.99
N ARG A 91 -10.25 -3.43 17.53
CA ARG A 91 -11.15 -4.23 18.38
C ARG A 91 -10.42 -4.89 19.54
N VAL A 92 -9.22 -5.41 19.29
CA VAL A 92 -8.36 -6.03 20.32
C VAL A 92 -7.90 -4.98 21.32
N GLU A 93 -7.47 -3.81 20.85
CA GLU A 93 -7.05 -2.70 21.71
C GLU A 93 -8.20 -2.16 22.57
N ARG A 94 -9.42 -2.09 22.02
CA ARG A 94 -10.63 -1.75 22.78
C ARG A 94 -10.98 -2.84 23.80
N ALA A 95 -10.86 -4.12 23.45
CA ALA A 95 -11.11 -5.22 24.37
C ALA A 95 -10.09 -5.28 25.53
N LEU A 96 -8.89 -4.77 25.30
CA LEU A 96 -7.86 -4.58 26.32
C LEU A 96 -8.13 -3.33 27.20
N GLY A 97 -9.08 -2.45 26.84
CA GLY A 97 -9.36 -1.22 27.57
C GLY A 97 -8.32 -0.12 27.35
N LEU A 98 -7.50 -0.18 26.29
CA LEU A 98 -6.40 0.77 26.05
C LEU A 98 -6.87 2.20 25.71
N TYR A 99 -8.15 2.36 25.37
CA TYR A 99 -8.79 3.65 25.09
C TYR A 99 -9.59 4.18 26.28
N GLU A 100 -9.69 3.41 27.36
CA GLU A 100 -10.43 3.78 28.57
C GLU A 100 -9.43 4.35 29.60
N PRO A 101 -9.76 5.48 30.24
CA PRO A 101 -8.94 6.00 31.33
C PRO A 101 -9.02 5.06 32.54
N LYS A 102 -7.98 5.08 33.40
CA LYS A 102 -7.93 4.32 34.66
C LYS A 102 -7.92 2.78 34.55
N VAL A 103 -7.67 2.21 33.37
CA VAL A 103 -7.62 0.74 33.19
C VAL A 103 -6.25 0.14 33.52
N PHE A 104 -5.16 0.87 33.25
CA PHE A 104 -3.79 0.38 33.45
C PHE A 104 -2.91 1.25 34.35
N ASP A 105 -3.22 2.55 34.46
CA ASP A 105 -2.55 3.50 35.36
C ASP A 105 -3.61 4.26 36.17
N GLU A 106 -3.24 4.81 37.34
CA GLU A 106 -4.12 5.67 38.16
C GLU A 106 -4.40 7.04 37.51
N GLU A 107 -3.74 7.33 36.39
CA GLU A 107 -3.93 8.55 35.60
C GLU A 107 -5.31 8.58 34.93
N ASP A 108 -5.91 9.77 34.89
CA ASP A 108 -7.21 10.02 34.24
C ASP A 108 -7.13 10.02 32.70
N ASP A 109 -5.95 9.81 32.13
CA ASP A 109 -5.71 9.80 30.70
C ASP A 109 -5.73 8.37 30.13
N SER A 110 -6.39 8.21 28.98
CA SER A 110 -6.37 6.95 28.22
C SER A 110 -4.98 6.71 27.62
N LEU A 111 -4.48 5.47 27.70
CA LEU A 111 -3.22 5.03 27.06
C LEU A 111 -3.16 5.34 25.57
N PHE A 112 -4.29 5.26 24.87
CA PHE A 112 -4.42 5.70 23.48
C PHE A 112 -5.48 6.77 23.30
N PRO A 113 -5.18 7.82 22.50
CA PRO A 113 -6.15 8.87 22.24
C PRO A 113 -7.35 8.32 21.46
N ILE A 114 -8.55 8.70 21.91
CA ILE A 114 -9.85 8.34 21.35
C ILE A 114 -9.95 8.68 19.85
N SER A 115 -9.16 9.65 19.37
CA SER A 115 -9.06 10.00 17.95
C SER A 115 -8.67 8.84 17.04
N TYR A 116 -8.01 7.80 17.55
CA TYR A 116 -7.67 6.61 16.78
C TYR A 116 -8.88 5.69 16.49
N LEU A 117 -10.02 5.91 17.16
CA LEU A 117 -11.28 5.21 16.86
C LEU A 117 -11.99 5.77 15.62
N LYS A 118 -11.50 6.87 15.04
CA LYS A 118 -12.01 7.42 13.78
C LYS A 118 -11.87 6.41 12.63
N PRO A 119 -12.68 6.52 11.56
CA PRO A 119 -12.58 5.64 10.41
C PRO A 119 -11.15 5.58 9.88
N ILE A 120 -10.67 4.36 9.67
CA ILE A 120 -9.29 4.07 9.27
C ILE A 120 -9.12 4.51 7.81
N GLU A 121 -8.54 5.69 7.63
CA GLU A 121 -8.17 6.19 6.30
C GLU A 121 -6.80 5.64 5.92
N ALA A 122 -6.76 4.70 4.96
CA ALA A 122 -5.54 4.14 4.41
C ALA A 122 -4.77 5.14 3.50
N LYS A 123 -4.54 6.38 3.97
CA LYS A 123 -3.93 7.48 3.19
C LYS A 123 -2.56 7.12 2.61
N HIS A 124 -1.82 6.27 3.30
CA HIS A 124 -0.53 5.77 2.84
C HIS A 124 -0.66 5.03 1.50
N PHE A 125 -1.72 4.23 1.33
CA PHE A 125 -1.99 3.50 0.10
C PHE A 125 -2.43 4.43 -1.03
N GLN A 126 -3.25 5.44 -0.73
CA GLN A 126 -3.69 6.45 -1.71
C GLN A 126 -2.51 7.21 -2.34
N LYS A 127 -1.47 7.53 -1.56
CA LYS A 127 -0.25 8.17 -2.09
C LYS A 127 0.45 7.28 -3.11
N PHE A 128 0.53 5.97 -2.85
CA PHE A 128 1.15 5.03 -3.77
C PHE A 128 0.28 4.75 -5.00
N GLU A 129 -1.05 4.66 -4.85
CA GLU A 129 -2.00 4.58 -5.95
C GLU A 129 -1.83 5.76 -6.91
N LEU A 130 -1.65 6.98 -6.37
CA LEU A 130 -1.40 8.19 -7.15
C LEU A 130 -0.05 8.13 -7.88
N ILE A 131 1.03 7.77 -7.19
CA ILE A 131 2.38 7.64 -7.79
C ILE A 131 2.36 6.63 -8.95
N LEU A 132 1.74 5.47 -8.75
CA LEU A 132 1.56 4.43 -9.76
C LEU A 132 0.78 4.95 -10.98
N SER A 133 -0.32 5.65 -10.74
CA SER A 133 -1.17 6.21 -11.80
C SER A 133 -0.45 7.30 -12.61
N CYS A 134 0.24 8.22 -11.94
CA CYS A 134 1.04 9.25 -12.60
C CYS A 134 2.18 8.63 -13.43
N SER A 135 2.84 7.59 -12.89
CA SER A 135 3.90 6.87 -13.61
C SER A 135 3.36 6.15 -14.85
N ALA A 136 2.17 5.56 -14.76
CA ALA A 136 1.49 4.95 -15.89
C ALA A 136 1.17 5.97 -16.99
N ILE A 137 0.65 7.14 -16.64
CA ILE A 137 0.36 8.20 -17.62
C ILE A 137 1.66 8.68 -18.27
N ALA A 138 2.70 8.96 -17.48
CA ALA A 138 4.00 9.38 -18.00
C ALA A 138 4.60 8.34 -18.96
N SER A 139 4.45 7.05 -18.65
CA SER A 139 4.95 5.96 -19.48
C SER A 139 4.34 5.94 -20.88
N ILE A 140 3.02 6.12 -20.96
CA ILE A 140 2.29 6.14 -22.23
C ILE A 140 2.67 7.40 -23.03
N LEU A 141 2.77 8.55 -22.36
CA LEU A 141 3.15 9.81 -23.01
C LEU A 141 4.56 9.74 -23.62
N ILE A 142 5.53 9.12 -22.94
CA ILE A 142 6.89 8.96 -23.47
C ILE A 142 6.88 8.11 -24.75
N VAL A 143 6.13 7.01 -24.76
CA VAL A 143 6.00 6.14 -25.94
C VAL A 143 5.38 6.91 -27.11
N ILE A 144 4.32 7.67 -26.85
CA ILE A 144 3.64 8.50 -27.86
C ILE A 144 4.60 9.55 -28.42
N MET A 145 5.28 10.33 -27.55
CA MET A 145 6.21 11.37 -27.99
C MET A 145 7.41 10.84 -28.78
N LYS A 146 7.90 9.64 -28.45
CA LYS A 146 9.09 9.07 -29.09
C LYS A 146 8.81 8.41 -30.43
N TYR A 147 7.63 7.82 -30.61
CA TYR A 147 7.35 6.95 -31.76
C TYR A 147 6.24 7.46 -32.68
N ILE A 148 5.35 8.33 -32.20
CA ILE A 148 4.25 8.89 -33.01
C ILE A 148 4.60 10.29 -33.51
N TRP A 149 5.23 11.13 -32.68
CA TRP A 149 5.89 12.37 -33.12
C TRP A 149 7.33 12.09 -33.60
#